data_AF-A0A2E3PJQ4-F1
#
_entry.id   AF-A0A2E3PJQ4-F1
#
_cell.length_a   1.000
_cell.length_b   1.000
_cell.length_c   1.000
_cell.angle_alpha   90.00
_cell.angle_beta   90.00
_cell.angle_gamma   90.00
#
_symmetry.space_group_name_H-M   'P 1'
#
loop_
_entity.id
_entity.type
_entity.pdbx_description
1 polymer ?
#
loop_
_entity_poly.entity_id
_entity_poly.type
_entity_poly.pdbx_seq_one_letter_code
_entity_poly.pdbx_strand_id
1 'polypeptide(L)' 'MSDRWTFNDMVQKAARGLGKVDAYGPRGATLVSQEEIEAMAGTLALCGVTPIPPGAPAPEHILTKFEETSS' A
#
# COMPACT_ATOMS: atom_id res chain seq x y z
N MET A 1 21.94 6.06 -5.23
CA MET A 1 21.22 7.35 -5.15
C MET A 1 19.79 7.03 -4.75
N SER A 2 19.34 7.56 -3.62
CA SER A 2 17.98 7.35 -3.12
C SER A 2 17.04 8.23 -3.93
N ASP A 3 16.46 7.69 -5.00
CA ASP A 3 15.28 8.29 -5.61
C ASP A 3 14.18 8.27 -4.56
N ARG A 4 13.89 9.44 -3.99
CA ARG A 4 12.84 9.58 -2.98
C ARG A 4 11.52 9.26 -3.65
N TRP A 5 10.89 8.18 -3.23
CA TRP A 5 9.60 7.78 -3.78
C TRP A 5 8.58 8.89 -3.58
N THR A 6 7.72 9.10 -4.58
CA THR A 6 6.55 9.95 -4.36
C THR A 6 5.61 9.24 -3.39
N PHE A 7 4.76 10.00 -2.70
CA PHE A 7 3.73 9.43 -1.83
C PHE A 7 2.86 8.40 -2.58
N ASN A 8 2.50 8.71 -3.83
CA ASN A 8 1.72 7.80 -4.66
C ASN A 8 2.47 6.49 -4.96
N ASP A 9 3.76 6.56 -5.27
CA ASP A 9 4.58 5.35 -5.50
C ASP A 9 4.63 4.46 -4.25
N MET A 10 4.75 5.09 -3.08
CA MET A 10 4.76 4.39 -1.80
C MET A 10 3.42 3.67 -1.55
N VAL A 11 2.29 4.37 -1.72
CA VAL A 11 0.96 3.80 -1.50
C VAL A 11 0.64 2.71 -2.54
N GLN A 12 1.01 2.88 -3.81
CA GLN A 12 0.85 1.84 -4.82
C GLN A 12 1.66 0.58 -4.47
N LYS A 13 2.89 0.75 -3.96
CA LYS A 13 3.71 -0.38 -3.51
C LYS A 13 3.11 -1.06 -2.29
N ALA A 14 2.59 -0.31 -1.32
CA ALA A 14 1.86 -0.87 -0.18
C ALA A 14 0.63 -1.68 -0.63
N ALA A 15 -0.16 -1.14 -1.57
CA ALA A 15 -1.35 -1.79 -2.11
C ALA A 15 -1.02 -3.13 -2.80
N ARG A 16 0.05 -3.16 -3.60
CA ARG A 16 0.57 -4.38 -4.24
C ARG A 16 1.14 -5.37 -3.23
N GLY A 17 1.90 -4.87 -2.26
CA GLY A 17 2.52 -5.67 -1.20
C GLY A 17 1.48 -6.41 -0.37
N LEU A 18 0.49 -5.68 0.15
CA LEU A 18 -0.59 -6.27 0.94
C LEU A 18 -1.49 -7.16 0.09
N GLY A 19 -1.81 -6.78 -1.16
CA GLY A 19 -2.63 -7.63 -2.04
C GLY A 19 -1.98 -8.98 -2.37
N LYS A 20 -0.65 -9.06 -2.41
CA LYS A 20 0.09 -10.32 -2.52
C LYS A 20 -0.05 -11.16 -1.23
N VAL A 21 0.02 -10.53 -0.06
CA VAL A 21 -0.17 -11.21 1.23
C VAL A 21 -1.59 -11.75 1.36
N ASP A 22 -2.60 -10.94 1.03
CA ASP A 22 -4.00 -11.36 1.06
C ASP A 22 -4.28 -12.53 0.11
N ALA A 23 -3.72 -12.49 -1.10
CA ALA A 23 -3.95 -13.53 -2.11
C ALA A 23 -3.26 -14.87 -1.78
N TYR A 24 -2.08 -14.84 -1.15
CA TYR A 24 -1.25 -16.02 -0.94
C TYR A 24 -1.05 -16.41 0.53
N GLY A 25 -1.66 -15.67 1.46
CA GLY A 25 -1.54 -15.87 2.90
C GLY A 25 -0.07 -15.89 3.36
N PRO A 26 0.33 -16.85 4.22
CA PRO A 26 1.70 -16.96 4.74
C PRO A 26 2.79 -17.01 3.66
N ARG A 27 2.49 -17.54 2.45
CA ARG A 27 3.46 -17.58 1.34
C ARG A 27 3.74 -16.19 0.76
N GLY A 28 2.76 -15.30 0.80
CA GLY A 28 2.90 -13.91 0.34
C GLY A 28 3.74 -13.06 1.30
N ALA A 29 3.82 -13.44 2.57
CA ALA A 29 4.50 -12.71 3.64
C ALA A 29 6.02 -13.00 3.75
N THR A 30 6.58 -13.88 2.92
CA THR A 30 7.97 -14.39 3.05
C THR A 30 9.08 -13.34 3.04
N LEU A 31 8.81 -12.11 2.59
CA LEU A 31 9.79 -11.02 2.46
C LEU A 31 9.34 -9.74 3.19
N VAL A 32 8.35 -9.82 4.05
CA VAL A 32 7.84 -8.69 4.83
C VAL A 32 7.57 -9.13 6.27
N SER A 33 7.87 -8.26 7.23
CA SER A 33 7.54 -8.52 8.63
C SER A 33 6.05 -8.28 8.92
N GLN A 34 5.59 -8.71 10.09
CA GLN A 34 4.23 -8.42 10.52
C GLN A 34 4.00 -6.91 10.66
N GLU A 35 4.97 -6.18 11.21
CA GLU A 35 4.90 -4.73 11.39
C GLU A 35 4.82 -4.00 10.03
N GLU A 36 5.54 -4.50 9.02
CA GLU A 36 5.46 -3.96 7.65
C GLU A 36 4.09 -4.23 7.04
N ILE A 37 3.50 -5.41 7.27
CA ILE A 37 2.13 -5.74 6.84
C ILE A 37 1.12 -4.81 7.51
N GLU A 38 1.22 -4.59 8.82
CA GLU A 38 0.36 -3.68 9.57
C GLU A 38 0.52 -2.23 9.10
N ALA A 39 1.75 -1.79 8.81
CA ALA A 39 2.02 -0.46 8.26
C ALA A 39 1.42 -0.27 6.86
N MET A 40 1.51 -1.29 5.99
CA MET A 40 0.84 -1.27 4.69
C MET A 40 -0.68 -1.18 4.86
N ALA A 41 -1.28 -2.02 5.73
CA ALA A 41 -2.72 -2.02 5.98
C ALA A 41 -3.21 -0.67 6.53
N GLY A 42 -2.51 -0.10 7.51
CA GLY A 42 -2.83 1.20 8.09
C GLY A 42 -2.73 2.34 7.06
N THR A 43 -1.67 2.34 6.25
CA THR A 43 -1.49 3.32 5.17
C THR A 43 -2.65 3.27 4.18
N LEU A 44 -3.03 2.07 3.74
CA LEU A 44 -4.12 1.87 2.79
C LEU A 44 -5.48 2.26 3.36
N ALA A 45 -5.75 1.92 4.62
CA ALA A 45 -6.96 2.32 5.32
C ALA A 45 -7.09 3.85 5.44
N LEU A 46 -6.00 4.54 5.77
CA LEU A 46 -5.97 6.01 5.87
C LEU A 46 -6.11 6.69 4.50
N CYS A 47 -5.58 6.08 3.44
CA CYS A 47 -5.64 6.62 2.07
C CYS A 47 -6.91 6.22 1.32
N GLY A 48 -7.80 5.40 1.90
CA GLY A 48 -8.99 4.88 1.21
C GLY A 48 -8.67 3.99 0.01
N VAL A 49 -7.53 3.29 0.05
CA VAL A 49 -7.06 2.41 -1.04
C VAL A 49 -7.27 0.95 -0.64
N THR A 50 -7.79 0.15 -1.57
CA THR A 50 -7.89 -1.31 -1.36
C THR A 50 -6.60 -2.01 -1.80
N PRO A 51 -6.21 -3.12 -1.15
CA PRO A 51 -5.12 -3.97 -1.62
C PRO A 51 -5.31 -4.39 -3.08
N ILE A 52 -4.21 -4.50 -3.85
CA ILE A 52 -4.23 -4.84 -5.27
C ILE A 52 -3.70 -6.27 -5.44
N PRO A 53 -4.56 -7.25 -5.78
CA PRO A 53 -4.13 -8.62 -6.00
C PRO A 53 -3.08 -8.77 -7.12
N PRO A 54 -2.27 -9.84 -7.10
CA PRO A 54 -1.36 -10.16 -8.21
C PRO A 54 -2.11 -10.23 -9.55
N GLY A 55 -1.61 -9.51 -10.56
CA GLY A 55 -2.22 -9.45 -11.89
C GLY A 55 -3.39 -8.48 -12.06
N ALA A 56 -3.91 -7.89 -10.97
CA ALA A 56 -4.96 -6.87 -11.07
C ALA A 56 -4.41 -5.52 -11.58
N PRO A 57 -5.22 -4.72 -12.30
CA PRO A 57 -4.83 -3.36 -12.68
C PRO A 57 -4.65 -2.48 -11.43
N ALA A 58 -3.66 -1.60 -11.45
CA ALA A 58 -3.54 -0.56 -10.40
C ALA A 58 -4.47 0.61 -10.75
N PRO A 59 -5.17 1.21 -9.78
CA PRO A 59 -5.88 2.46 -10.00
C PRO A 59 -4.90 3.55 -10.44
N GLU A 60 -5.23 4.30 -11.49
CA GLU A 60 -4.39 5.40 -11.99
C GLU A 60 -4.29 6.56 -10.98
N HIS A 61 -5.30 6.71 -10.13
CA HIS A 61 -5.38 7.76 -9.12
C HIS A 61 -5.73 7.19 -7.75
N ILE A 62 -4.89 7.50 -6.76
CA ILE A 62 -5.16 7.26 -5.34
C ILE A 62 -5.92 8.47 -4.83
N LEU A 63 -7.14 8.26 -4.31
CA LEU A 63 -7.98 9.32 -3.75
C LEU A 63 -7.50 9.70 -2.34
N THR A 64 -6.39 10.43 -2.23
CA THR A 64 -6.02 11.07 -0.97
C THR A 64 -6.91 12.30 -0.71
N LYS A 65 -8.03 12.12 -0.03
CA LYS A 65 -8.65 13.22 0.71
C LYS A 65 -7.97 13.36 2.06
N PHE A 66 -6.74 13.86 2.09
CA PHE A 66 -6.21 14.45 3.31
C PHE A 66 -6.65 15.92 3.29
N GLU A 67 -7.70 16.25 4.05
CA GLU A 67 -7.95 17.63 4.43
C GLU A 67 -6.77 18.03 5.33
N GLU A 68 -5.78 18.74 4.77
CA GLU A 68 -4.74 19.39 5.57
C GLU A 68 -5.43 20.40 6.48
N THR A 69 -5.74 19.97 7.70
CA THR A 69 -6.15 20.89 8.76
C THR A 69 -4.88 21.65 9.16
N SER A 70 -4.62 22.74 8.45
CA SER A 70 -3.59 23.71 8.81
C SER A 70 -3.85 24.15 10.25
N SER A 71 -2.93 23.81 11.16
CA SER A 71 -2.87 24.35 12.52
C SER A 71 -1.66 25.25 12.67
#